data_AF-A0A2N2SRY0-F1
#
_entry.id   AF-A0A2N2SRY0-F1
#
_cell.length_a   1.000
_cell.length_b   1.000
_cell.length_c   1.000
_cell.angle_alpha   90.00
_cell.angle_beta   90.00
_cell.angle_gamma   90.00
#
_symmetry.space_group_name_H-M   'P 1'
#
loop_
_entity.id
_entity.type
_entity.pdbx_description
1 polymer ?
#
loop_
_entity_poly.entity_id
_entity_poly.type
_entity_poly.pdbx_seq_one_letter_code
_entity_poly.pdbx_strand_id
1 'polypeptide(L)'
;PRAFAITLGAGVPITQAINAVAFASDNAYLIGKIVAMRTGIERGDSLLRSAENTGIFTPVILQMIAVGEETGRVDVMMRDVADFYDREVEYDIANLSAVIEPILTVVIGAMVLVLALGVFLPMWDLTQMARQR
;
A
#
# COMPACT_ATOMS: atom_id res chain seq x y z
N PRO A 1 -6.78 -4.03 -10.46
CA PRO A 1 -8.19 -3.88 -10.02
C PRO A 1 -9.06 -3.06 -10.99
N ARG A 2 -8.76 -1.77 -11.20
CA ARG A 2 -9.56 -0.87 -12.06
C ARG A 2 -9.64 -1.31 -13.53
N ALA A 3 -8.51 -1.71 -14.14
CA ALA A 3 -8.50 -2.24 -15.51
C ALA A 3 -9.33 -3.53 -15.65
N PHE A 4 -9.33 -4.38 -14.62
CA PHE A 4 -10.11 -5.62 -14.57
C PHE A 4 -11.62 -5.38 -14.65
N ALA A 5 -12.10 -4.42 -13.85
CA ALA A 5 -13.51 -4.05 -13.77
C ALA A 5 -14.03 -3.40 -15.07
N ILE A 6 -13.18 -2.65 -15.78
CA ILE A 6 -13.53 -2.05 -17.07
C ILE A 6 -13.69 -3.14 -18.14
N THR A 7 -12.74 -4.08 -18.20
CA THR A 7 -12.82 -5.19 -19.16
C THR A 7 -13.98 -6.14 -18.88
N LEU A 8 -14.25 -6.48 -17.61
CA LEU A 8 -15.35 -7.39 -17.28
C LEU A 8 -16.72 -6.75 -17.59
N GLY A 9 -16.88 -5.46 -17.31
CA GLY A 9 -18.10 -4.70 -17.65
C GLY A 9 -18.36 -4.57 -19.16
N ALA A 10 -17.33 -4.76 -20.00
CA ALA A 10 -17.44 -4.79 -21.46
C ALA A 10 -17.80 -6.18 -22.02
N GLY A 11 -18.10 -7.17 -21.17
CA GLY A 11 -18.41 -8.54 -21.58
C GLY A 11 -17.19 -9.35 -22.01
N VAL A 12 -15.97 -8.86 -21.72
CA VAL A 12 -14.72 -9.54 -22.05
C VAL A 12 -14.50 -10.69 -21.05
N PRO A 13 -14.12 -11.90 -21.52
CA PRO A 13 -13.84 -13.03 -20.65
C PRO A 13 -12.82 -12.67 -19.56
N ILE A 14 -13.06 -13.15 -18.34
CA ILE A 14 -12.23 -12.83 -17.17
C ILE A 14 -10.74 -13.12 -17.40
N THR A 15 -10.41 -14.13 -18.18
CA THR A 15 -9.04 -14.50 -18.55
C THR A 15 -8.32 -13.41 -19.37
N GLN A 16 -9.05 -12.71 -20.25
CA GLN A 16 -8.51 -11.57 -21.01
C GLN A 16 -8.35 -10.34 -20.11
N ALA A 17 -9.28 -10.11 -19.17
CA ALA A 17 -9.14 -9.08 -18.14
C ALA A 17 -7.89 -9.30 -17.26
N ILE A 18 -7.62 -10.56 -16.87
CA ILE A 18 -6.41 -10.94 -16.12
C ILE A 18 -5.15 -10.64 -16.92
N ASN A 19 -5.11 -10.98 -18.21
CA ASN A 19 -3.98 -10.68 -19.08
C ASN A 19 -3.73 -9.16 -19.21
N ALA A 20 -4.79 -8.36 -19.38
CA ALA A 20 -4.64 -6.91 -19.48
C ALA A 20 -4.02 -6.31 -18.20
N VAL A 21 -4.40 -6.81 -17.02
CA VAL A 21 -3.80 -6.38 -15.74
C VAL A 21 -2.35 -6.85 -15.58
N ALA A 22 -2.02 -8.04 -16.08
CA ALA A 22 -0.64 -8.53 -16.09
C ALA A 22 0.26 -7.63 -16.96
N PHE A 23 -0.20 -7.25 -18.17
CA PHE A 23 0.55 -6.35 -19.06
C PHE A 23 0.69 -4.93 -18.52
N ALA A 24 -0.26 -4.47 -17.70
CA ALA A 24 -0.20 -3.15 -17.06
C ALA A 24 0.67 -3.12 -15.80
N SER A 25 1.11 -4.27 -15.28
CA SER A 25 1.95 -4.34 -14.08
C SER A 25 3.43 -4.31 -14.46
N ASP A 26 4.22 -3.46 -13.80
CA ASP A 26 5.67 -3.34 -14.05
C ASP A 26 6.53 -4.22 -13.11
N ASN A 27 5.87 -5.10 -12.34
CA ASN A 27 6.52 -5.96 -11.35
C ASN A 27 6.43 -7.44 -11.76
N ALA A 28 7.58 -8.02 -12.12
CA ALA A 28 7.68 -9.42 -12.55
C ALA A 28 7.11 -10.44 -11.55
N TYR A 29 7.19 -10.15 -10.24
CA TYR A 29 6.59 -10.99 -9.20
C TYR A 29 5.06 -10.97 -9.28
N LEU A 30 4.46 -9.78 -9.42
CA LEU A 30 3.01 -9.63 -9.57
C LEU A 30 2.51 -10.25 -10.87
N ILE A 31 3.23 -10.03 -11.98
CA ILE A 31 2.91 -10.64 -13.28
C ILE A 31 2.83 -12.16 -13.15
N GLY A 32 3.84 -12.79 -12.53
CA GLY A 32 3.87 -14.25 -12.34
C GLY A 32 2.67 -14.76 -11.55
N LYS A 33 2.26 -14.04 -10.49
CA LYS A 33 1.09 -14.38 -9.67
C LYS A 33 -0.23 -14.23 -10.44
N ILE A 34 -0.37 -13.13 -11.20
CA ILE A 34 -1.56 -12.85 -12.00
C ILE A 34 -1.71 -13.89 -13.14
N VAL A 35 -0.61 -14.28 -13.79
CA VAL A 35 -0.60 -15.34 -14.81
C VAL A 35 -0.94 -16.71 -14.23
N ALA A 36 -0.43 -17.03 -13.03
CA ALA A 36 -0.79 -18.27 -12.34
C ALA A 36 -2.29 -18.33 -12.05
N MET A 37 -2.88 -17.20 -11.62
CA MET A 37 -4.31 -17.03 -11.41
C MET A 37 -5.12 -17.34 -12.68
N ARG A 38 -4.72 -16.76 -13.82
CA ARG A 38 -5.35 -17.03 -15.13
C ARG A 38 -5.32 -18.52 -15.45
N THR A 39 -4.17 -19.14 -15.25
CA THR A 39 -3.98 -20.56 -15.61
C THR A 39 -4.81 -21.48 -14.70
N GLY A 40 -5.01 -21.12 -13.44
CA GLY A 40 -5.95 -21.82 -12.54
C GLY A 40 -7.38 -21.76 -13.08
N ILE A 41 -7.85 -20.56 -13.43
CA ILE A 41 -9.20 -20.36 -13.96
C ILE A 41 -9.41 -21.08 -15.30
N GLU A 42 -8.42 -21.08 -16.19
CA GLU A 42 -8.47 -21.84 -17.45
C GLU A 42 -8.55 -23.36 -17.24
N ARG A 43 -8.05 -23.86 -16.10
CA ARG A 43 -8.16 -25.26 -15.69
C ARG A 43 -9.47 -25.58 -14.97
N GLY A 44 -10.33 -24.57 -14.75
CA GLY A 44 -11.62 -24.72 -14.08
C GLY A 44 -11.59 -24.46 -12.58
N ASP A 45 -10.50 -23.94 -12.01
CA ASP A 45 -10.51 -23.44 -10.63
C ASP A 45 -11.41 -22.21 -10.53
N SER A 46 -12.04 -22.05 -9.36
CA SER A 46 -12.79 -20.84 -9.04
C SER A 46 -11.85 -19.63 -8.99
N LEU A 47 -12.40 -18.44 -9.24
CA LEU A 47 -11.69 -17.17 -9.13
C LEU A 47 -11.16 -16.97 -7.71
N LEU A 48 -11.97 -17.28 -6.70
CA LEU A 48 -11.57 -17.20 -5.30
C LEU A 48 -10.35 -18.07 -5.02
N ARG A 49 -10.40 -19.36 -5.38
CA ARG A 49 -9.29 -20.30 -5.14
C ARG A 49 -8.03 -19.88 -5.88
N SER A 50 -8.18 -19.44 -7.11
CA SER A 50 -7.07 -18.96 -7.92
C SER A 50 -6.43 -17.73 -7.28
N ALA A 51 -7.24 -16.79 -6.78
CA ALA A 51 -6.78 -15.59 -6.08
C ALA A 51 -6.12 -15.93 -4.74
N GLU A 52 -6.69 -16.82 -3.94
CA GLU A 52 -6.15 -17.25 -2.65
C GLU A 52 -4.76 -17.88 -2.81
N ASN A 53 -4.57 -18.74 -3.82
CA ASN A 53 -3.30 -19.40 -4.12
C ASN A 53 -2.16 -18.42 -4.49
N THR A 54 -2.48 -17.18 -4.90
CA THR A 54 -1.44 -16.19 -5.18
C THR A 54 -0.78 -15.63 -3.91
N GLY A 55 -1.54 -15.56 -2.81
CA GLY A 55 -1.09 -14.99 -1.54
C GLY A 55 -0.84 -13.47 -1.54
N ILE A 56 -1.31 -12.75 -2.57
CA ILE A 56 -1.13 -11.29 -2.68
C ILE A 56 -2.34 -10.49 -2.22
N PHE A 57 -3.50 -11.13 -2.06
CA PHE A 57 -4.75 -10.48 -1.68
C PHE A 57 -5.00 -10.60 -0.18
N THR A 58 -5.53 -9.54 0.43
CA THR A 58 -5.93 -9.54 1.84
C THR A 58 -7.23 -10.34 2.05
N PRO A 59 -7.54 -10.78 3.29
CA PRO A 59 -8.75 -11.53 3.58
C PRO A 59 -10.05 -10.82 3.16
N VAL A 60 -10.09 -9.49 3.30
CA VAL A 60 -11.26 -8.67 2.90
C VAL A 60 -11.48 -8.76 1.39
N ILE A 61 -10.41 -8.69 0.59
CA ILE A 61 -10.51 -8.77 -0.87
C ILE A 61 -10.95 -10.16 -1.31
N LEU A 62 -10.42 -11.22 -0.69
CA LEU A 62 -10.85 -12.58 -0.96
C LEU A 62 -12.35 -12.77 -0.66
N GLN A 63 -12.86 -12.18 0.42
CA GLN A 63 -14.28 -12.23 0.73
C GLN A 63 -15.14 -11.49 -0.32
N MET A 64 -14.70 -10.34 -0.81
CA MET A 64 -15.41 -9.61 -1.88
C MET A 64 -15.40 -10.40 -3.19
N ILE A 65 -14.29 -11.07 -3.50
CA ILE A 65 -14.20 -12.00 -4.64
C ILE A 65 -15.20 -13.15 -4.48
N ALA A 66 -15.27 -13.77 -3.29
CA ALA A 66 -16.18 -14.86 -3.00
C ALA A 66 -17.65 -14.45 -3.22
N VAL A 67 -18.05 -13.29 -2.69
CA VAL A 67 -19.41 -12.73 -2.90
C VAL A 67 -19.67 -12.43 -4.37
N GLY A 68 -18.68 -11.90 -5.10
CA GLY A 68 -18.81 -11.63 -6.53
C GLY A 68 -18.96 -12.89 -7.38
N GLU A 69 -18.22 -13.93 -7.03
CA GLU A 69 -18.26 -15.24 -7.69
C GLU A 69 -19.61 -15.94 -7.42
N GLU A 70 -20.10 -15.93 -6.18
CA GLU A 70 -21.38 -16.54 -5.80
C GLU A 70 -22.59 -15.82 -6.42
N THR A 71 -22.55 -14.49 -6.51
CA THR A 71 -23.63 -13.68 -7.09
C THR A 71 -23.54 -13.53 -8.61
N GLY A 72 -22.45 -14.00 -9.23
CA GLY A 72 -22.15 -13.79 -10.65
C GLY A 72 -21.83 -12.33 -11.01
N ARG A 73 -21.59 -11.46 -10.01
CA ARG A 73 -21.35 -10.02 -10.15
C ARG A 73 -19.90 -9.65 -9.84
N VAL A 74 -18.96 -10.43 -10.37
CA VAL A 74 -17.52 -10.23 -10.20
C VAL A 74 -17.08 -8.85 -10.71
N ASP A 75 -17.72 -8.31 -11.75
CA ASP A 75 -17.40 -6.99 -12.32
C ASP A 75 -17.63 -5.87 -11.30
N VAL A 76 -18.76 -5.93 -10.58
CA VAL A 76 -19.14 -4.95 -9.55
C VAL A 76 -18.21 -5.09 -8.35
N MET A 77 -18.01 -6.32 -7.85
CA MET A 77 -17.12 -6.54 -6.70
C MET A 77 -15.67 -6.14 -7.00
N MET A 78 -15.21 -6.29 -8.24
CA MET A 78 -13.88 -5.83 -8.66
C MET A 78 -13.75 -4.30 -8.68
N ARG A 79 -14.83 -3.55 -8.91
CA ARG A 79 -14.84 -2.09 -8.71
C ARG A 79 -14.73 -1.75 -7.24
N ASP A 80 -15.51 -2.41 -6.39
CA ASP A 80 -15.50 -2.16 -4.95
C ASP A 80 -14.11 -2.48 -4.34
N VAL A 81 -13.45 -3.55 -4.81
CA VAL A 81 -12.06 -3.88 -4.46
C VAL A 81 -11.09 -2.80 -4.91
N ALA A 82 -11.28 -2.23 -6.11
CA ALA A 82 -10.43 -1.14 -6.59
C ALA A 82 -10.58 0.12 -5.73
N ASP A 83 -11.81 0.50 -5.40
CA ASP A 83 -12.11 1.66 -4.56
C ASP A 83 -11.63 1.47 -3.12
N PHE A 84 -11.70 0.24 -2.60
CA PHE A 84 -11.13 -0.09 -1.29
C PHE A 84 -9.60 0.08 -1.28
N TYR A 85 -8.90 -0.45 -2.30
CA TYR A 85 -7.44 -0.31 -2.39
C TYR A 85 -7.01 1.15 -2.53
N ASP A 86 -7.69 1.94 -3.36
CA ASP A 86 -7.35 3.35 -3.55
C ASP A 86 -7.49 4.12 -2.23
N ARG A 87 -8.55 3.85 -1.45
CA ARG A 87 -8.73 4.43 -0.12
C ARG A 87 -7.65 3.97 0.85
N GLU A 88 -7.36 2.67 0.92
CA GLU A 88 -6.34 2.13 1.84
C GLU A 88 -4.96 2.73 1.57
N VAL A 89 -4.57 2.83 0.29
CA VAL A 89 -3.30 3.45 -0.12
C VAL A 89 -3.27 4.94 0.26
N GLU A 90 -4.38 5.66 0.06
CA GLU A 90 -4.47 7.07 0.46
C GLU A 90 -4.35 7.24 1.99
N TYR A 91 -4.98 6.37 2.78
CA TYR A 91 -4.84 6.34 4.24
C TYR A 91 -3.41 6.04 4.68
N ASP A 92 -2.76 5.06 4.07
CA ASP A 92 -1.37 4.70 4.37
C ASP A 92 -0.42 5.87 4.09
N ILE A 93 -0.57 6.53 2.93
CA ILE A 93 0.24 7.69 2.55
C ILE A 93 0.02 8.85 3.53
N ALA A 94 -1.23 9.12 3.89
CA ALA A 94 -1.57 10.17 4.85
C ALA A 94 -0.95 9.89 6.23
N ASN A 95 -1.02 8.64 6.70
CA ASN A 95 -0.49 8.25 8.00
C ASN A 95 1.05 8.26 8.03
N LEU A 96 1.70 7.77 6.96
CA LEU A 96 3.16 7.90 6.80
C LEU A 96 3.60 9.35 6.89
N SER A 97 2.90 10.24 6.18
CA SER A 97 3.21 11.68 6.19
C SER A 97 3.03 12.28 7.58
N ALA A 98 1.96 11.91 8.30
CA ALA A 98 1.68 12.38 9.65
C ALA A 98 2.72 11.93 10.70
N VAL A 99 3.38 10.79 10.49
CA VAL A 99 4.44 10.28 11.39
C VAL A 99 5.82 10.88 11.07
N ILE A 100 6.07 11.23 9.81
CA ILE A 100 7.36 11.82 9.39
C ILE A 100 7.59 13.20 10.04
N GLU A 101 6.56 14.04 10.10
CA GLU A 101 6.65 15.39 10.67
C GLU A 101 7.13 15.44 12.14
N PRO A 102 6.55 14.68 13.09
CA PRO A 102 7.02 14.68 14.48
C PRO A 102 8.42 14.10 14.62
N ILE A 103 8.81 13.10 13.82
CA ILE A 103 10.17 12.55 13.81
C ILE A 103 11.18 13.64 13.43
N LEU A 104 10.92 14.36 12.34
CA LEU A 104 11.79 15.46 11.91
C LEU A 104 11.90 16.56 12.98
N THR A 105 10.78 16.91 13.61
CA THR A 105 10.75 17.93 14.68
C THR A 105 11.59 17.52 15.88
N VAL A 106 11.50 16.26 16.32
CA VAL A 106 12.30 15.73 17.43
C VAL A 106 13.79 15.73 17.07
N VAL A 107 14.15 15.32 15.86
CA VAL A 107 15.54 15.30 15.39
C VAL A 107 16.13 16.71 15.36
N ILE A 108 15.41 17.67 14.77
CA ILE A 108 15.86 19.08 14.71
C ILE A 108 15.94 19.67 16.12
N GLY A 109 14.94 19.41 16.98
CA GLY A 109 14.94 19.87 18.36
C GLY A 109 16.14 19.34 19.15
N ALA A 110 16.47 18.06 18.99
CA ALA A 110 17.65 17.46 19.60
C ALA A 110 18.95 18.09 19.10
N MET A 111 19.08 18.34 17.79
CA MET A 111 20.24 19.02 17.23
C MET A 111 20.42 20.43 17.80
N VAL A 112 19.34 21.22 17.86
CA VAL A 112 19.37 22.58 18.42
C VAL A 112 19.74 22.54 19.90
N LEU A 113 19.22 21.58 20.67
CA LEU A 113 19.56 21.41 22.08
C LEU A 113 21.05 21.12 22.28
N VAL A 114 21.64 20.23 21.48
CA VAL A 114 23.08 19.91 21.54
C VAL A 114 23.92 21.14 21.24
N LEU A 115 23.56 21.92 20.20
CA LEU A 115 24.26 23.15 19.86
C LEU A 115 24.13 24.20 20.97
N ALA A 116 22.94 24.36 21.55
CA ALA A 116 22.72 25.28 22.65
C ALA A 116 23.58 24.92 23.86
N LEU A 117 23.56 23.66 24.33
CA LEU A 117 24.38 23.22 25.45
C LEU A 117 25.88 23.43 25.19
N GLY A 118 26.34 23.14 23.96
CA GLY A 118 27.72 23.37 23.56
C GLY A 118 28.19 24.84 23.65
N VAL A 119 27.27 25.81 23.49
CA VAL A 119 27.57 27.25 23.60
C VAL A 119 27.33 27.78 25.01
N PHE A 120 26.23 27.38 25.66
CA PHE A 120 25.83 27.91 26.97
C PHE A 120 26.72 27.44 28.12
N LEU A 121 27.16 26.18 28.12
CA LEU A 121 28.04 25.65 29.18
C LEU A 121 29.35 26.45 29.34
N PRO A 122 30.18 26.63 28.30
CA PRO A 122 31.42 27.39 28.44
C PRO A 122 31.19 28.87 28.76
N MET A 123 30.10 29.48 28.28
CA MET A 123 29.75 30.86 28.63
C MET A 123 29.42 31.00 30.12
N TRP A 124 28.73 30.02 30.70
CA TRP A 124 28.41 29.96 32.12
C TRP A 124 29.69 29.83 32.98
N ASP A 125 30.62 28.98 32.55
CA ASP A 125 31.92 28.82 33.22
C ASP A 125 32.75 30.11 33.16
N LEU A 126 32.78 30.78 32.01
CA LEU A 126 33.47 32.07 31.83
C LEU A 126 32.90 33.16 32.73
N THR A 127 31.57 33.22 32.89
CA THR A 127 30.92 34.21 33.76
C THR A 127 31.16 33.92 35.25
N GLN A 128 31.25 32.66 35.67
CA GLN A 128 31.63 32.30 37.04
C GLN A 128 33.08 32.69 37.34
N MET A 129 34.01 32.40 36.43
CA MET A 129 35.42 32.80 36.57
C MET A 129 35.59 34.32 36.64
N ALA A 130 34.85 35.08 35.83
CA ALA A 130 34.90 36.53 35.84
C ALA A 130 34.36 37.15 37.15
N ARG A 131 33.45 36.46 37.86
CA ARG A 131 32.83 36.95 39.10
C ARG A 131 33.69 36.72 40.35
N GLN A 132 34.73 35.89 40.27
CA GLN A 132 35.64 35.60 41.39
C GLN A 132 36.85 36.55 41.46
N ARG A 133 36.98 37.52 40.54
CA ARG A 133 37.96 38.61 40.62
C ARG A 133 37.28 39.93 40.96
#